data_AF-A0A2W5X6I3-F1
#
_entry.id   AF-A0A2W5X6I3-F1
#
_cell.length_a   1.000
_cell.length_b   1.000
_cell.length_c   1.000
_cell.angle_alpha   90.00
_cell.angle_beta   90.00
_cell.angle_gamma   90.00
#
_symmetry.space_group_name_H-M   'P 1'
#
loop_
_entity.id
_entity.type
_entity.pdbx_description
1 polymer ?
#
loop_
_entity_poly.entity_id
_entity_poly.type
_entity_poly.pdbx_seq_one_letter_code
_entity_poly.pdbx_strand_id
1 'polypeptide(L)'
;MNLRRAFEMAREFSVRIEHADLGTWGAHELRSEYDPSGPVIRVNQRVIESLRANEAAQFISMAVGHELYHHLEHRGDVDRVADRKARERAADAFALELLNQCHFERNEVEPRSWLTEKGF
;
A
#
# COMPACT_ATOMS: atom_id res chain seq x y z
N MET A 1 3.88 -0.32 13.87
CA MET A 1 3.12 -0.21 12.60
C MET A 1 1.73 -0.74 12.79
N ASN A 2 0.76 -0.06 12.18
CA ASN A 2 -0.66 -0.23 12.44
C ASN A 2 -1.33 -1.05 11.32
N LEU A 3 -1.39 -2.37 11.49
CA LEU A 3 -2.04 -3.29 10.54
C LEU A 3 -3.51 -2.93 10.27
N ARG A 4 -4.22 -2.45 11.29
CA ARG A 4 -5.61 -2.02 11.14
C ARG A 4 -5.76 -0.87 10.15
N ARG A 5 -4.86 0.12 10.18
CA ARG A 5 -4.92 1.26 9.25
C ARG A 5 -4.75 0.84 7.79
N ALA A 6 -3.84 -0.10 7.52
CA ALA A 6 -3.64 -0.64 6.17
C ALA A 6 -4.93 -1.28 5.62
N PHE A 7 -5.64 -2.04 6.46
CA PHE A 7 -6.91 -2.68 6.09
C PHE A 7 -8.05 -1.67 5.95
N GLU A 8 -8.12 -0.65 6.80
CA GLU A 8 -9.10 0.44 6.67
C GLU A 8 -8.95 1.18 5.34
N MET A 9 -7.73 1.53 4.96
CA MET A 9 -7.44 2.20 3.68
C MET A 9 -7.75 1.32 2.47
N ALA A 10 -7.39 0.04 2.51
CA ALA A 10 -7.75 -0.87 1.44
C ALA A 10 -9.26 -0.93 1.23
N ARG A 11 -10.05 -0.94 2.33
CA ARG A 11 -11.51 -0.86 2.26
C ARG A 11 -12.01 0.47 1.72
N GLU A 12 -11.45 1.60 2.15
CA GLU A 12 -11.80 2.94 1.63
C GLU A 12 -11.62 3.01 0.11
N PHE A 13 -10.57 2.37 -0.42
CA PHE A 13 -10.32 2.31 -1.87
C PHE A 13 -11.00 1.14 -2.59
N SER A 14 -11.85 0.36 -1.90
CA SER A 14 -12.51 -0.82 -2.47
C SER A 14 -11.54 -1.87 -3.02
N VAL A 15 -10.37 -1.98 -2.39
CA VAL A 15 -9.33 -2.98 -2.67
C VAL A 15 -9.44 -4.12 -1.66
N ARG A 16 -9.54 -5.35 -2.16
CA ARG A 16 -9.55 -6.56 -1.32
C ARG A 16 -8.12 -6.97 -0.98
N ILE A 17 -7.92 -7.56 0.20
CA ILE A 17 -6.63 -8.13 0.59
C ILE A 17 -6.80 -9.64 0.67
N GLU A 18 -5.93 -10.37 0.00
CA GLU A 18 -5.91 -11.84 0.00
C GLU A 18 -4.52 -12.33 0.42
N HIS A 19 -4.47 -13.41 1.18
CA HIS A 19 -3.22 -14.16 1.37
C HIS A 19 -3.19 -15.26 0.32
N ALA A 20 -2.12 -15.33 -0.45
CA ALA A 20 -1.98 -16.30 -1.52
C ALA A 20 -0.57 -16.86 -1.55
N ASP A 21 -0.41 -18.09 -2.01
CA ASP A 21 0.89 -18.61 -2.38
C ASP A 21 1.29 -18.02 -3.74
N LEU A 22 2.20 -17.05 -3.71
CA LEU A 22 2.68 -16.35 -4.91
C LEU A 22 3.84 -17.08 -5.60
N GLY A 23 4.23 -18.26 -5.10
CA GLY A 23 5.34 -19.04 -5.61
C GLY A 23 6.69 -18.33 -5.49
N THR A 24 7.65 -18.79 -6.29
CA THR A 24 9.01 -18.24 -6.35
C THR A 24 9.19 -17.48 -7.67
N TRP A 25 9.59 -16.21 -7.62
CA TRP A 25 9.85 -15.38 -8.79
C TRP A 25 11.36 -15.21 -9.00
N GLY A 26 11.99 -16.19 -9.65
CA GLY A 26 13.43 -16.21 -9.89
C GLY A 26 14.24 -16.45 -8.61
N ALA A 27 15.28 -15.66 -8.36
CA ALA A 27 16.12 -15.78 -7.16
C ALA A 27 15.48 -15.13 -5.90
N HIS A 28 14.29 -14.54 -6.03
CA HIS A 28 13.61 -13.83 -4.95
C HIS A 28 12.18 -14.36 -4.77
N GLU A 29 11.74 -14.43 -3.52
CA GLU A 29 10.36 -14.72 -3.18
C GLU A 29 9.52 -13.46 -3.44
N LEU A 30 8.47 -13.57 -4.25
CA LEU A 30 7.55 -12.45 -4.48
C LEU A 30 6.80 -12.17 -3.18
N ARG A 31 6.88 -10.94 -2.69
CA ARG A 31 6.36 -10.58 -1.36
C ARG A 31 4.87 -10.20 -1.39
N SER A 32 4.47 -9.48 -2.43
CA SER A 32 3.09 -9.09 -2.70
C SER A 32 2.92 -8.78 -4.18
N GLU A 33 1.67 -8.78 -4.64
CA GLU A 33 1.29 -8.24 -5.94
C GLU A 33 -0.07 -7.54 -5.87
N TYR A 34 -0.22 -6.49 -6.66
CA TYR A 34 -1.51 -5.91 -7.00
C TYR A 34 -2.02 -6.46 -8.33
N ASP A 35 -3.25 -6.98 -8.33
CA ASP A 35 -3.98 -7.37 -9.54
C ASP A 35 -4.98 -6.27 -9.94
N PRO A 36 -4.73 -5.53 -11.04
CA PRO A 36 -5.61 -4.47 -11.49
C PRO A 36 -6.94 -4.98 -12.06
N SER A 37 -7.06 -6.26 -12.42
CA SER A 37 -8.25 -6.81 -13.08
C SER A 37 -9.41 -7.07 -12.11
N GLY A 38 -9.10 -7.36 -10.85
CA GLY A 38 -10.05 -7.31 -9.75
C GLY A 38 -9.29 -6.72 -8.58
N PRO A 39 -9.61 -5.50 -8.10
CA PRO A 39 -8.75 -4.69 -7.23
C PRO A 39 -8.40 -5.46 -5.95
N VAL A 40 -7.33 -6.23 -6.02
CA VAL A 40 -6.93 -7.21 -5.03
C VAL A 40 -5.44 -7.07 -4.83
N ILE A 41 -5.06 -6.90 -3.56
CA ILE A 41 -3.69 -7.00 -3.11
C ILE A 41 -3.51 -8.41 -2.58
N ARG A 42 -2.62 -9.18 -3.22
CA ARG A 42 -2.22 -10.51 -2.73
C ARG A 42 -0.92 -10.38 -1.97
N VAL A 43 -0.89 -10.90 -0.75
CA VAL A 43 0.31 -10.95 0.10
C VAL A 43 0.77 -12.40 0.21
N ASN A 44 2.07 -12.64 0.05
CA ASN A 44 2.60 -14.01 0.03
C ASN A 44 2.45 -14.70 1.39
N GLN A 45 1.63 -15.75 1.40
CA GLN A 45 1.36 -16.55 2.60
C GLN A 45 2.62 -17.21 3.17
N ARG A 46 3.54 -17.69 2.33
CA ARG A 46 4.77 -18.37 2.79
C ARG A 46 5.68 -17.42 3.58
N VAL A 47 5.78 -16.17 3.12
CA VAL A 47 6.52 -15.13 3.83
C VAL A 47 5.87 -14.85 5.18
N ILE A 48 4.54 -14.69 5.22
CA ILE A 48 3.79 -14.46 6.47
C ILE A 48 4.05 -15.59 7.48
N GLU A 49 3.98 -16.84 7.04
CA GLU A 49 4.16 -18.03 7.89
C GLU A 49 5.59 -18.18 8.43
N SER A 50 6.58 -17.64 7.73
CA SER A 50 7.99 -17.68 8.15
C SER A 50 8.36 -16.63 9.21
N LEU A 51 7.49 -15.64 9.45
CA LEU A 51 7.75 -14.48 10.30
C LEU A 51 7.07 -14.64 11.67
N ARG A 52 7.62 -13.98 12.70
CA ARG A 52 6.91 -13.84 13.98
C ARG A 52 5.69 -12.94 13.79
N ALA A 53 4.68 -13.08 14.64
CA ALA A 53 3.42 -12.34 14.51
C ALA A 53 3.59 -10.81 14.35
N ASN A 54 4.53 -10.20 15.08
CA ASN A 54 4.83 -8.77 14.98
C ASN A 54 5.52 -8.40 13.65
N GLU A 55 6.42 -9.25 13.16
CA GLU A 55 7.11 -9.07 11.88
C GLU A 55 6.15 -9.30 10.70
N ALA A 56 5.27 -10.30 10.80
CA ALA A 56 4.20 -10.56 9.85
C ALA A 56 3.23 -9.37 9.75
N ALA A 57 2.82 -8.80 10.88
CA ALA A 57 1.96 -7.61 10.90
C ALA A 57 2.64 -6.40 10.23
N GLN A 58 3.93 -6.18 10.48
CA GLN A 58 4.71 -5.12 9.82
C GLN A 58 4.83 -5.37 8.31
N PHE A 59 5.14 -6.60 7.92
CA PHE A 59 5.25 -7.04 6.54
C PHE A 59 3.95 -6.80 5.77
N ILE A 60 2.82 -7.32 6.28
CA ILE A 60 1.50 -7.15 5.65
C ILE A 60 1.15 -5.66 5.54
N SER A 61 1.40 -4.88 6.60
CA SER A 61 1.14 -3.45 6.61
C SER A 61 1.89 -2.72 5.49
N MET A 62 3.19 -3.01 5.33
CA MET A 62 4.01 -2.43 4.27
C MET A 62 3.57 -2.86 2.89
N ALA A 63 3.34 -4.16 2.70
CA ALA A 63 2.90 -4.71 1.43
C ALA A 63 1.59 -4.06 0.97
N VAL A 64 0.60 -3.99 1.86
CA VAL A 64 -0.68 -3.35 1.54
C VAL A 64 -0.51 -1.87 1.22
N GLY A 65 0.25 -1.11 2.03
CA GLY A 65 0.49 0.31 1.75
C GLY A 65 1.20 0.53 0.40
N HIS A 66 2.19 -0.31 0.09
CA HIS A 66 2.97 -0.24 -1.15
C HIS A 66 2.08 -0.53 -2.37
N GLU A 67 1.30 -1.59 -2.33
CA GLU A 67 0.40 -1.94 -3.44
C GLU A 67 -0.77 -0.96 -3.59
N LEU A 68 -1.24 -0.35 -2.49
CA LEU A 68 -2.23 0.73 -2.56
C LEU A 68 -1.71 1.95 -3.32
N TYR A 69 -0.43 2.31 -3.17
CA TYR A 69 0.17 3.37 -3.99
C TYR A 69 0.04 3.05 -5.48
N HIS A 70 0.36 1.81 -5.91
CA HIS A 70 0.24 1.39 -7.30
C HIS A 70 -1.21 1.38 -7.78
N HIS A 71 -2.17 1.03 -6.91
CA HIS A 71 -3.59 1.17 -7.22
C HIS A 71 -3.99 2.62 -7.48
N LEU A 72 -3.56 3.56 -6.64
CA LEU A 72 -3.82 5.00 -6.81
C LEU A 72 -3.16 5.56 -8.07
N GLU A 73 -1.92 5.16 -8.36
CA GLU A 73 -1.23 5.48 -9.61
C GLU A 73 -2.02 4.96 -10.82
N HIS A 74 -2.50 3.71 -10.78
CA HIS A 74 -3.24 3.11 -11.87
C HIS A 74 -4.59 3.80 -12.13
N ARG A 75 -5.27 4.27 -11.08
CA ARG A 75 -6.51 5.05 -11.15
C ARG A 75 -6.29 6.49 -11.63
N GLY A 76 -5.07 7.00 -11.57
CA GLY A 76 -4.73 8.39 -11.86
C GLY A 76 -4.95 9.34 -10.67
N ASP A 77 -5.12 8.82 -9.46
CA ASP A 77 -5.23 9.62 -8.23
C ASP A 77 -3.87 10.17 -7.78
N VAL A 78 -2.77 9.57 -8.27
CA VAL A 78 -1.38 10.01 -8.06
C VAL A 78 -0.65 10.02 -9.40
N ASP A 79 0.19 11.03 -9.61
CA ASP A 79 1.01 11.14 -10.82
C ASP A 79 2.00 9.98 -10.93
N ARG A 80 2.03 9.37 -12.12
CA ARG A 80 2.96 8.28 -12.40
C ARG A 80 4.40 8.79 -12.48
N VAL A 81 5.26 8.21 -11.66
CA VAL A 81 6.71 8.48 -11.69
C VAL A 81 7.37 7.66 -12.81
N ALA A 82 8.06 8.34 -13.73
CA ALA A 82 8.63 7.70 -14.92
C ALA A 82 9.79 6.73 -14.61
N ASP A 83 10.66 7.09 -13.66
CA ASP A 83 11.75 6.21 -13.24
C ASP A 83 11.21 5.10 -12.33
N ARG A 84 11.40 3.84 -12.74
CA ARG A 84 10.94 2.67 -11.98
C ARG A 84 11.49 2.71 -10.55
N LYS A 85 12.78 2.99 -10.38
CA LYS A 85 13.40 2.94 -9.04
C LYS A 85 12.84 4.03 -8.12
N ALA A 86 12.56 5.22 -8.65
CA ALA A 86 11.93 6.31 -7.92
C ALA A 86 10.48 5.98 -7.56
N ARG A 87 9.75 5.33 -8.49
CA ARG A 87 8.38 4.88 -8.24
C ARG A 87 8.29 3.87 -7.10
N GLU A 88 9.15 2.84 -7.08
CA GLU A 88 9.17 1.88 -5.97
C GLU A 88 9.51 2.55 -4.62
N ARG A 89 10.42 3.55 -4.62
CA ARG A 89 10.71 4.34 -3.41
C ARG A 89 9.52 5.20 -2.95
N ALA A 90 8.75 5.76 -3.88
CA ALA A 90 7.56 6.54 -3.57
C ALA A 90 6.48 5.64 -2.94
N ALA A 91 6.29 4.42 -3.45
CA ALA A 91 5.40 3.43 -2.87
C ALA A 91 5.83 3.03 -1.44
N ASP A 92 7.13 2.80 -1.21
CA ASP A 92 7.66 2.51 0.13
C ASP A 92 7.46 3.69 1.10
N ALA A 93 7.71 4.92 0.64
CA ALA A 93 7.52 6.12 1.46
C ALA A 93 6.04 6.34 1.81
N PHE A 94 5.14 6.16 0.84
CA PHE A 94 3.70 6.22 1.04
C PHE A 94 3.25 5.18 2.07
N ALA A 95 3.72 3.93 1.95
CA ALA A 95 3.41 2.88 2.90
C ALA A 95 3.87 3.25 4.33
N LEU A 96 5.08 3.78 4.48
CA LEU A 96 5.58 4.23 5.79
C LEU A 96 4.73 5.36 6.37
N GLU A 97 4.41 6.37 5.57
CA GLU A 97 3.59 7.50 6.01
C GLU A 97 2.21 7.05 6.45
N LEU A 98 1.54 6.23 5.63
CA LEU A 98 0.22 5.68 5.90
C LEU A 98 0.17 4.95 7.25
N LEU A 99 1.24 4.24 7.59
CA LEU A 99 1.33 3.44 8.81
C LEU A 99 1.81 4.23 10.03
N ASN A 100 2.43 5.39 9.81
CA ASN A 100 2.89 6.31 10.85
C ASN A 100 1.84 7.36 11.22
N GLN A 101 0.81 7.56 10.39
CA GLN A 101 -0.40 8.31 10.73
C GLN A 101 -1.26 7.54 11.76
N CYS A 102 -0.73 7.38 12.98
CA CYS A 102 -1.52 7.09 14.18
C CYS A 102 -1.95 8.43 14.78
N HIS A 103 -3.27 8.65 14.85
CA HIS A 103 -3.99 9.88 15.26
C HIS A 103 -4.30 10.88 14.14
N PHE A 104 -5.44 10.67 13.48
CA PHE A 104 -6.42 11.75 13.39
C PHE A 104 -7.74 11.20 13.92
N GLU A 105 -8.10 11.64 15.12
CA GLU A 105 -9.48 11.52 15.60
C GLU A 105 -10.42 12.08 14.52
N ARG A 106 -11.64 11.54 14.46
CA ARG A 106 -12.75 12.16 13.73
C ARG A 106 -12.99 13.56 14.30
N ASN A 107 -12.23 14.53 13.83
CA ASN A 107 -12.59 15.92 13.85
C ASN A 107 -12.71 16.33 12.39
N GLU A 108 -13.89 16.85 12.05
CA GLU A 108 -14.17 17.53 10.81
C GLU A 108 -13.05 18.55 10.55
N VAL A 109 -12.15 18.23 9.62
CA VAL A 109 -11.14 19.18 9.15
C VAL A 109 -11.13 19.10 7.64
N GLU A 110 -11.35 20.27 7.05
CA GLU A 110 -11.47 20.56 5.64
C GLU A 110 -10.39 19.91 4.77
N PRO A 111 -10.69 19.60 3.49
CA PRO A 111 -9.74 18.96 2.58
C PRO A 111 -8.49 19.83 2.41
N ARG A 112 -7.37 19.37 2.97
CA ARG A 112 -6.06 19.97 2.71
C ARG A 112 -5.69 19.76 1.25
N SER A 113 -5.42 20.90 0.62
CA SER A 113 -5.01 21.13 -0.76
C SER A 113 -3.76 20.33 -1.14
N TRP A 114 -3.94 19.24 -1.88
CA TRP A 114 -2.91 18.71 -2.79
C TRP A 114 -3.20 19.07 -4.25
N LEU A 115 -4.20 19.92 -4.48
CA LEU A 115 -4.57 20.45 -5.80
C LEU A 115 -4.56 21.98 -5.74
N THR A 116 -3.92 22.60 -6.72
CA THR A 116 -3.90 24.03 -7.09
C THR A 116 -2.91 24.97 -6.36
N GLU A 117 -1.65 24.94 -6.79
CA GLU A 117 -0.95 26.19 -7.11
C GLU A 117 -0.77 26.27 -8.64
N LYS A 118 -1.79 26.81 -9.31
CA LYS A 118 -1.65 27.45 -10.61
C LYS A 118 -2.53 28.70 -10.66
N GLY A 119 -1.87 29.85 -10.67
CA GLY A 119 -2.25 31.01 -11.49
C GLY A 119 -3.25 31.98 -10.89
N PHE A 120 -2.74 33.10 -10.38
CA PHE A 120 -3.19 34.43 -10.77
C PHE A 120 -1.96 35.29 -11.06
#